data_AF-A0A2G1W735-F1
#
_entry.id   AF-A0A2G1W735-F1
#
_cell.length_a   1.000
_cell.length_b   1.000
_cell.length_c   1.000
_cell.angle_alpha   90.00
_cell.angle_beta   90.00
_cell.angle_gamma   90.00
#
_symmetry.space_group_name_H-M   'P 1'
#
loop_
_entity.id
_entity.type
_entity.pdbx_description
1 polymer ?
#
loop_
_entity_poly.entity_id
_entity_poly.type
_entity_poly.pdbx_seq_one_letter_code
_entity_poly.pdbx_strand_id
1 'polypeptide(L)' 'MTVEPGSREDLTERYGDVWDTSQLQEHFSVLAFSAPFGIVSRKSDGVRGSVLFQHSPRFYHSFKPE' A
#
# COMPACT_ATOMS: atom_id res chain seq x y z
N MET A 1 -7.99 -19.35 -14.70
CA MET A 1 -8.49 -18.37 -13.72
C MET A 1 -8.22 -17.01 -14.31
N THR A 2 -9.25 -16.17 -14.49
CA THR A 2 -9.07 -14.80 -14.97
C THR A 2 -8.90 -13.93 -13.73
N VAL A 3 -7.67 -13.56 -13.40
CA VAL A 3 -7.43 -12.57 -12.34
C VAL A 3 -7.93 -11.21 -12.83
N GLU A 4 -8.78 -10.56 -12.04
CA GLU A 4 -9.34 -9.27 -12.42
C GLU A 4 -8.26 -8.18 -12.24
N PRO A 5 -8.03 -7.33 -13.25
CA PRO A 5 -7.01 -6.29 -13.17
C PRO A 5 -7.34 -5.29 -12.04
N GLY A 6 -6.37 -5.03 -11.17
CA GLY A 6 -6.57 -4.19 -9.98
C GLY A 6 -7.23 -4.89 -8.80
N SER A 7 -7.54 -6.19 -8.90
CA SER A 7 -7.87 -7.01 -7.72
C SER A 7 -6.62 -7.24 -6.87
N ARG A 8 -6.84 -7.59 -5.60
CA ARG A 8 -5.74 -7.90 -4.68
C ARG A 8 -4.76 -8.91 -5.27
N GLU A 9 -5.28 -9.98 -5.87
CA GLU A 9 -4.49 -11.05 -6.48
C GLU A 9 -3.58 -10.52 -7.59
N ASP A 10 -4.11 -9.73 -8.53
CA ASP A 10 -3.34 -9.08 -9.60
C ASP A 10 -2.26 -8.15 -9.05
N LEU A 11 -2.60 -7.32 -8.05
CA LEU A 11 -1.64 -6.42 -7.42
C LEU A 11 -0.57 -7.20 -6.66
N THR A 12 -0.93 -8.31 -6.02
CA THR A 12 0.00 -9.16 -5.27
C THR A 12 0.96 -9.87 -6.22
N GLU A 13 0.49 -10.35 -7.37
CA GLU A 13 1.35 -10.91 -8.40
C GLU A 13 2.32 -9.88 -9.00
N ARG A 14 1.88 -8.62 -9.15
CA ARG A 14 2.70 -7.55 -9.75
C ARG A 14 3.69 -6.89 -8.79
N TYR A 15 3.28 -6.68 -7.55
CA TYR A 15 4.00 -5.83 -6.59
C TYR A 15 4.41 -6.54 -5.30
N GLY A 16 3.97 -7.78 -5.10
CA GLY A 16 4.21 -8.55 -3.88
C GLY A 16 3.23 -8.13 -2.78
N ASP A 17 3.70 -7.33 -1.83
CA ASP A 17 2.88 -6.96 -0.68
C ASP A 17 1.77 -5.96 -1.06
N VAL A 18 0.54 -6.34 -0.76
CA VAL A 18 -0.67 -5.53 -0.99
C VAL A 18 -1.48 -5.47 0.29
N TRP A 19 -1.69 -4.24 0.75
CA TRP A 19 -2.42 -3.94 1.96
C TRP A 19 -3.76 -3.29 1.64
N ASP A 20 -4.82 -3.76 2.28
CA ASP A 20 -6.04 -2.97 2.42
C ASP A 20 -5.86 -1.88 3.49
N THR A 21 -6.87 -1.02 3.67
CA THR A 21 -6.79 0.08 4.65
C THR A 21 -6.52 -0.40 6.07
N SER A 22 -7.10 -1.53 6.49
CA SER A 22 -6.92 -2.06 7.85
C SER A 22 -5.51 -2.60 8.05
N GLN A 23 -5.01 -3.38 7.08
CA GLN A 23 -3.64 -3.89 7.11
C GLN A 23 -2.59 -2.77 7.02
N LEU A 24 -2.83 -1.74 6.20
CA LEU A 24 -1.95 -0.59 6.13
C LEU A 24 -1.85 0.08 7.51
N GLN A 25 -2.96 0.26 8.21
CA GLN A 25 -2.98 0.85 9.55
C GLN A 25 -2.34 -0.04 10.61
N GLU A 26 -2.29 -1.36 10.42
CA GLU A 26 -1.59 -2.28 11.32
C GLU A 26 -0.07 -2.15 11.18
N HIS A 27 0.45 -2.11 9.94
CA HIS A 27 1.89 -2.08 9.66
C HIS A 27 2.48 -0.67 9.62
N PHE A 28 1.66 0.34 9.31
CA PHE A 28 2.10 1.70 9.05
C PHE A 28 1.23 2.74 9.76
N SER A 29 1.85 3.86 10.13
CA SER A 29 1.19 5.09 10.54
C SER A 29 1.13 6.04 9.35
N VAL A 30 -0.08 6.39 8.90
CA VAL A 30 -0.24 7.33 7.78
C VAL A 30 0.01 8.76 8.26
N LEU A 31 0.95 9.44 7.61
CA LEU A 31 1.37 10.80 7.95
C LEU A 31 0.72 11.83 7.04
N ALA A 32 0.66 11.56 5.74
CA ALA A 32 0.06 12.46 4.76
C ALA A 32 -0.41 11.68 3.53
N PHE A 33 -1.33 12.27 2.76
CA PHE A 33 -1.75 11.74 1.47
C PHE A 33 -1.39 12.73 0.36
N SER A 34 -0.75 12.23 -0.70
CA SER A 34 -0.39 13.01 -1.89
C SER A 34 -0.56 12.12 -3.12
N ALA A 35 -1.77 12.10 -3.68
CA ALA A 35 -2.11 11.17 -4.76
C ALA A 35 -1.10 11.22 -5.93
N PRO A 36 -0.61 10.06 -6.41
CA PRO A 36 -1.04 8.68 -6.12
C PRO A 36 -0.33 8.00 -4.92
N PHE A 37 0.34 8.76 -4.06
CA PHE A 37 1.12 8.26 -2.93
C PHE A 37 0.48 8.55 -1.56
N GLY A 38 0.72 7.67 -0.60
CA GLY A 38 0.51 7.91 0.82
C GLY A 38 1.86 7.96 1.53
N ILE A 39 2.14 9.02 2.27
CA ILE A 39 3.34 9.11 3.11
C ILE A 39 3.04 8.39 4.42
N VAL A 40 3.88 7.42 4.76
CA VAL A 40 3.68 6.53 5.90
C VAL A 40 4.97 6.34 6.68
N SER A 41 4.85 5.98 7.96
CA SER A 41 5.95 5.47 8.77
C SER A 41 5.66 4.03 9.17
N ARG A 42 6.58 3.12 8.87
CA ARG A 42 6.47 1.71 9.24
C ARG A 42 6.59 1.57 10.75
N LYS A 43 5.62 0.91 11.39
CA LYS A 43 5.56 0.81 12.86
C LYS A 43 6.62 -0.11 13.45
N SER A 44 7.11 -1.10 12.70
CA SER A 44 8.09 -2.06 13.22
C SER A 44 9.46 -1.44 13.52
N ASP A 45 9.87 -0.43 12.76
CA ASP A 45 11.20 0.20 12.87
C ASP A 45 11.20 1.73 12.75
N GLY A 46 10.03 2.34 12.60
CA GLY A 46 9.86 3.79 12.47
C GLY A 46 10.26 4.37 11.12
N VAL A 47 10.70 3.55 10.16
CA VAL A 47 11.19 4.03 8.86
C VAL A 47 10.08 4.74 8.10
N ARG A 48 10.34 5.98 7.70
CA ARG A 48 9.43 6.78 6.88
C ARG A 48 9.60 6.43 5.41
N GLY A 49 8.51 6.55 4.68
CA GLY A 49 8.48 6.23 3.26
C GLY A 49 7.15 6.60 2.62
N SER A 50 6.97 6.11 1.41
CA SER A 50 5.74 6.27 0.65
C SER A 50 5.21 4.92 0.18
N VAL A 51 3.89 4.81 0.09
CA VAL A 51 3.19 3.70 -0.57
C VAL A 51 2.40 4.23 -1.74
N LEU A 52 2.29 3.45 -2.80
CA LEU A 52 1.32 3.71 -3.86
C LEU A 52 -0.06 3.28 -3.40
N PHE A 53 -1.11 4.00 -3.81
CA PHE A 53 -2.48 3.57 -3.58
C PHE A 53 -3.33 3.69 -4.84
N GLN A 54 -4.26 2.74 -5.01
CA GLN A 54 -5.33 2.84 -5.99
C GLN A 54 -6.66 3.18 -5.30
N HIS A 55 -7.55 3.91 -5.96
CA HIS A 55 -8.77 4.42 -5.32
C HIS A 55 -9.94 3.42 -5.31
N SER A 56 -10.01 2.48 -6.25
CA SER A 56 -11.13 1.53 -6.36
C SER A 56 -10.71 0.24 -7.07
N PRO A 57 -10.72 -0.92 -6.41
CA PRO A 57 -10.84 -1.13 -4.95
C PRO A 57 -9.65 -0.53 -4.18
N ARG A 58 -9.85 0.01 -2.98
CA ARG A 58 -8.76 0.69 -2.23
C ARG A 58 -7.69 -0.30 -1.78
N PHE A 59 -6.51 -0.21 -2.38
CA PHE A 59 -5.33 -0.98 -1.98
C PHE A 59 -4.09 -0.11 -1.97
N TYR A 60 -3.13 -0.51 -1.14
CA TYR A 60 -1.83 0.11 -0.96
C TYR A 60 -0.75 -0.92 -1.24
N HIS A 61 0.33 -0.53 -1.90
CA HIS A 61 1.43 -1.44 -2.22
C HIS A 61 2.73 -0.67 -2.47
N SER A 62 3.79 -1.41 -2.80
CA SER A 62 5.08 -0.85 -3.24
C SER A 62 5.67 0.19 -2.26
N PHE A 63 5.77 -0.19 -0.98
CA PHE A 63 6.45 0.66 0.01
C PHE A 63 7.88 0.99 -0.43
N LYS A 64 8.21 2.30 -0.40
CA LYS A 64 9.54 2.83 -0.68
C LYS A 64 10.01 3.66 0.52
N PRO A 65 11.04 3.22 1.25
CA PRO A 65 11.63 4.03 2.32
C PRO A 65 12.26 5.31 1.75
N GLU A 66 12.24 6.39 2.55
CA GLU A 66 12.99 7.64 2.27
C GLU A 66 14.51 7.43 2.34
#